data_AF-A0A3D4D8S0-F1
#
_entry.id   AF-A0A3D4D8S0-F1
#
_cell.length_a   1.000
_cell.length_b   1.000
_cell.length_c   1.000
_cell.angle_alpha   90.00
_cell.angle_beta   90.00
_cell.angle_gamma   90.00
#
_symmetry.space_group_name_H-M   'P 1'
#
loop_
_entity.id
_entity.type
_entity.pdbx_description
1 polymer ?
#
loop_
_entity_poly.entity_id
_entity_poly.type
_entity_poly.pdbx_seq_one_letter_code
_entity_poly.pdbx_strand_id
1 'polypeptide(L)' 'CAILKHYEGYIAKLCTRTLKDDAGNTYSYVDEEMRNRLQVRLITRTLAFHVG' A
#
# COMPACT_ATOMS: atom_id res chain seq x y z
N CYS A 1 3.48 11.62 -10.09
CA CYS A 1 2.31 12.09 -9.30
C CYS A 1 2.74 12.40 -7.87
N ALA A 2 2.67 13.67 -7.44
CA ALA A 2 3.04 14.07 -6.07
C ALA A 2 2.21 13.36 -4.99
N ILE A 3 0.95 13.05 -5.31
CA ILE A 3 0.01 12.33 -4.45
C ILE A 3 0.51 10.91 -4.13
N LEU A 4 1.01 10.16 -5.12
CA LEU A 4 1.52 8.80 -4.88
C LEU A 4 2.72 8.80 -3.92
N LYS A 5 3.67 9.74 -4.09
CA LYS A 5 4.82 9.88 -3.18
C LYS A 5 4.39 10.29 -1.77
N HIS A 6 3.37 11.14 -1.65
CA HIS A 6 2.85 11.57 -0.35
C HIS A 6 2.21 10.41 0.44
N TYR A 7 1.47 9.54 -0.26
CA TYR A 7 0.87 8.37 0.35
C TYR A 7 1.77 7.13 0.37
N GLU A 8 2.96 7.17 -0.24
CA GLU A 8 3.86 6.01 -0.36
C GLU A 8 4.24 5.45 1.02
N GLY A 9 4.63 6.30 1.97
CA GLY A 9 4.97 5.87 3.33
C GLY A 9 3.77 5.31 4.10
N TYR A 10 2.59 5.90 3.89
CA TYR A 10 1.35 5.42 4.50
C TYR A 10 0.91 4.07 3.92
N ILE A 11 0.97 3.91 2.60
CA ILE A 11 0.68 2.66 1.89
C ILE A 11 1.69 1.59 2.30
N ALA A 12 2.98 1.90 2.36
CA ALA A 12 4.01 0.97 2.80
C ALA A 12 3.71 0.46 4.20
N LYS A 13 3.43 1.36 5.16
CA LYS A 13 3.06 0.98 6.53
C LYS A 13 1.78 0.15 6.60
N LEU A 14 0.77 0.47 5.78
CA LEU A 14 -0.50 -0.26 5.74
C LEU A 14 -0.36 -1.66 5.09
N CYS A 15 0.57 -1.80 4.15
CA CYS A 15 0.88 -3.05 3.46
C CYS A 15 1.93 -3.89 4.19
N THR A 16 2.60 -3.35 5.19
CA THR A 16 3.47 -4.12 6.06
C THR A 16 2.62 -5.07 6.89
N ARG A 17 2.73 -6.37 6.60
CA ARG A 17 2.11 -7.43 7.38
C ARG A 17 3.19 -8.16 8.16
N THR A 18 2.80 -8.60 9.34
CA THR A 18 3.68 -9.35 10.23
C THR A 18 3.23 -10.79 10.21
N LEU A 19 4.07 -11.66 9.66
CA LEU A 19 3.90 -13.11 9.71
C LEU A 19 4.59 -13.62 10.98
N LYS A 20 3.93 -14.52 11.69
CA LYS A 20 4.57 -15.30 12.75
C LYS A 20 4.67 -16.74 12.29
N ASP A 21 5.87 -17.30 12.34
CA ASP A 21 6.09 -18.73 12.05
C ASP A 21 5.82 -19.58 13.30
N ASP A 22 5.66 -20.89 13.12
CA ASP A 22 5.44 -21.85 14.22
C ASP A 22 6.61 -21.94 15.22
N ALA A 23 7.83 -21.61 14.80
CA ALA A 23 8.99 -21.48 15.69
C ALA A 23 9.02 -20.15 16.49
N GLY A 24 8.01 -19.28 16.31
CA GLY A 24 7.86 -18.02 17.04
C GLY A 24 8.61 -16.83 16.44
N ASN A 25 9.27 -17.00 15.29
CA ASN A 25 9.94 -15.90 14.59
C ASN A 25 8.91 -15.00 13.92
N THR A 26 9.19 -13.70 13.95
CA THR A 26 8.28 -12.67 13.45
C THR A 26 8.92 -12.01 12.24
N TYR A 27 8.30 -12.18 11.07
CA TYR A 27 8.76 -11.63 9.80
C TYR A 27 7.83 -10.50 9.36
N SER A 28 8.42 -9.34 9.04
CA SER A 28 7.69 -8.24 8.44
C SER A 28 7.89 -8.28 6.94
N TYR A 29 6.80 -8.38 6.18
CA TYR A 29 6.85 -8.33 4.73
C TYR A 29 5.85 -7.29 4.21
N VAL A 30 6.18 -6.67 3.08
CA VAL A 30 5.25 -5.79 2.39
C VAL A 30 4.41 -6.64 1.46
N ASP A 31 3.10 -6.61 1.64
CA ASP A 31 2.14 -7.22 0.74
C ASP A 31 2.08 -6.38 -0.56
N GLU A 32 2.90 -6.78 -1.53
CA GLU A 32 3.03 -6.13 -2.85
C GLU A 32 1.67 -6.07 -3.59
N GLU A 33 0.81 -7.08 -3.43
CA GLU A 33 -0.52 -7.10 -4.03
C GLU A 33 -1.41 -6.01 -3.42
N MET A 34 -1.43 -5.90 -2.08
CA MET A 34 -2.15 -4.86 -1.37
C MET A 34 -1.63 -3.47 -1.72
N ARG A 35 -0.30 -3.31 -1.84
CA ARG A 35 0.36 -2.07 -2.26
C ARG A 35 -0.09 -1.65 -3.66
N ASN A 36 -0.06 -2.58 -4.61
CA ASN A 36 -0.47 -2.32 -5.99
C ASN A 36 -1.96 -1.96 -6.06
N ARG A 37 -2.82 -2.69 -5.36
CA ARG A 37 -4.26 -2.43 -5.31
C ARG A 37 -4.58 -1.05 -4.71
N LEU A 38 -3.86 -0.64 -3.67
CA LEU A 38 -4.02 0.69 -3.06
C LEU A 38 -3.55 1.80 -4.00
N GLN A 39 -2.39 1.64 -4.66
CA GLN A 39 -1.92 2.61 -5.65
C GLN A 39 -2.91 2.78 -6.80
N VAL A 40 -3.41 1.67 -7.38
CA VAL A 40 -4.41 1.71 -8.46
C VAL A 40 -5.67 2.43 -8.01
N ARG A 41 -6.23 2.10 -6.83
CA ARG A 41 -7.41 2.79 -6.28
C ARG A 41 -7.16 4.29 -6.09
N LEU A 42 -5.97 4.67 -5.66
CA LEU A 42 -5.59 6.07 -5.46
C LEU A 42 -5.54 6.82 -6.80
N ILE A 43 -4.94 6.21 -7.83
CA ILE A 43 -4.87 6.77 -9.19
C ILE A 43 -6.28 6.89 -9.77
N THR A 44 -7.09 5.83 -9.71
CA THR A 44 -8.47 5.84 -10.21
C THR A 44 -9.31 6.92 -9.54
N ARG A 45 -9.22 7.09 -8.21
CA ARG A 45 -9.92 8.17 -7.50
C ARG A 45 -9.43 9.56 -7.90
N THR A 46 -8.11 9.71 -8.07
CA THR A 46 -7.52 11.00 -8.48
C THR A 46 -7.96 11.37 -9.90
N LEU A 47 -7.95 10.41 -10.82
CA LEU A 47 -8.43 10.61 -12.19
C LEU A 47 -9.94 10.91 -12.23
N ALA A 48 -10.75 10.18 -11.45
CA ALA A 48 -12.18 10.45 -11.34
C ALA A 48 -12.47 11.86 -10.78
N PHE A 49 -11.63 12.38 -9.90
CA PHE A 49 -11.74 13.74 -9.37
C PHE A 49 -11.37 14.83 -10.40
N HIS A 50 -10.55 14.50 -11.41
CA HIS A 50 -10.10 15.47 -12.42
C HIS A 50 -11.04 15.58 -13.62
N VAL A 51 -12.07 14.74 -13.71
CA VAL A 51 -13.10 14.77 -14.77
C VAL A 51 -14.30 15.66 -14.36
N GLY A 52 -14.05 16.68 -13.53
CA GLY A 52 -15.04 17.67 -13.08
C GLY A 52 -14.75 19.05 -13.61
#